data_AF-A0A1Y4SEQ6-F1
#
_entry.id   AF-A0A1Y4SEQ6-F1
#
_cell.length_a   1.000
_cell.length_b   1.000
_cell.length_c   1.000
_cell.angle_alpha   90.00
_cell.angle_beta   90.00
_cell.angle_gamma   90.00
#
_symmetry.space_group_name_H-M   'P 1'
#
loop_
_entity.id
_entity.type
_entity.pdbx_description
1 polymer ?
#
loop_
_entity_poly.entity_id
_entity_poly.type
_entity_poly.pdbx_seq_one_letter_code
_entity_poly.pdbx_strand_id
1 'polypeptide(L)'
;MSMLYYFFSNQEKENAYLFEGLNVSKHQHLILHQNQYPVIFLSLKDMNNDTFEDQIYKFSSLISKIIDKYENVLNSRSINARQKKILKKYQNLESNQNELKESLFNLSNIFYQHYHQKVIILIDEYDVPLQSAYQHDYYDEMVDFIRSVFSSALKTNDA
;
A
#
# COMPACT_ATOMS: atom_id res chain seq x y z
N MET A 1 -6.68 7.80 -10.91
CA MET A 1 -7.88 7.10 -10.38
C MET A 1 -7.78 5.66 -10.87
N SER A 2 -7.86 4.66 -10.00
CA SER A 2 -7.76 3.24 -10.38
C SER A 2 -9.11 2.56 -10.22
N MET A 3 -9.76 2.14 -11.32
CA MET A 3 -11.04 1.43 -11.26
C MET A 3 -10.95 0.12 -10.48
N LEU A 4 -9.80 -0.55 -10.49
CA LEU A 4 -9.56 -1.75 -9.69
C LEU A 4 -9.59 -1.44 -8.20
N TYR A 5 -9.00 -0.31 -7.77
CA TYR A 5 -9.08 0.13 -6.38
C TYR A 5 -10.55 0.37 -5.97
N TYR A 6 -11.32 1.12 -6.77
CA TYR A 6 -12.75 1.36 -6.49
C TYR A 6 -13.59 0.09 -6.49
N PHE A 7 -13.25 -0.89 -7.33
CA PHE A 7 -13.99 -2.14 -7.40
C PHE A 7 -13.75 -3.01 -6.17
N PHE A 8 -12.50 -3.17 -5.73
CA PHE A 8 -12.17 -4.09 -4.65
C PHE A 8 -12.22 -3.48 -3.24
N SER A 9 -11.91 -2.18 -3.10
CA SER A 9 -11.65 -1.54 -1.81
C SER A 9 -12.88 -1.47 -0.91
N ASN A 10 -12.73 -1.94 0.31
CA ASN A 10 -13.73 -1.86 1.38
C ASN A 10 -13.93 -0.43 1.89
N GLN A 11 -13.04 0.50 1.55
CA GLN A 11 -13.19 1.94 1.82
C GLN A 11 -14.14 2.62 0.83
N GLU A 12 -14.43 1.97 -0.30
CA GLU A 12 -15.16 2.57 -1.42
C GLU A 12 -16.60 2.03 -1.55
N LYS A 13 -17.17 1.50 -0.46
CA LYS A 13 -18.54 0.94 -0.45
C LYS A 13 -19.60 1.94 -0.90
N GLU A 14 -19.42 3.22 -0.58
CA GLU A 14 -20.32 4.30 -1.00
C GLU A 14 -20.24 4.56 -2.51
N ASN A 15 -19.18 4.09 -3.17
CA ASN A 15 -18.95 4.22 -4.61
C ASN A 15 -19.35 2.96 -5.40
N ALA A 16 -20.09 2.03 -4.79
CA ALA A 16 -20.54 0.81 -5.45
C ALA A 16 -21.37 1.06 -6.72
N TYR A 17 -22.10 2.18 -6.76
CA TYR A 17 -22.91 2.61 -7.90
C TYR A 17 -22.09 2.83 -9.18
N LEU A 18 -20.78 3.07 -9.08
CA LEU A 18 -19.89 3.26 -10.24
C LEU A 18 -19.85 2.04 -11.18
N PHE A 19 -20.26 0.86 -10.68
CA PHE A 19 -20.23 -0.39 -11.43
C PHE A 19 -21.61 -0.84 -11.94
N GLU A 20 -22.68 -0.12 -11.60
CA GLU A 20 -24.04 -0.47 -12.03
C GLU A 20 -24.19 -0.35 -13.56
N GLY A 21 -24.81 -1.35 -14.18
CA GLY A 21 -25.04 -1.38 -15.63
C GLY A 21 -23.80 -1.64 -16.49
N LEU A 22 -22.59 -1.68 -15.90
CA LEU A 22 -21.37 -2.03 -16.61
C LEU A 22 -21.29 -3.53 -16.91
N ASN A 23 -20.39 -3.93 -17.82
CA ASN A 23 -20.26 -5.34 -18.17
C ASN A 23 -19.89 -6.22 -16.96
N VAL A 24 -19.10 -5.70 -16.02
CA VAL A 24 -18.73 -6.41 -14.77
C VAL A 24 -19.95 -6.76 -13.92
N SER A 25 -20.99 -5.94 -13.90
CA SER A 25 -22.21 -6.20 -13.12
C SER A 25 -23.07 -7.33 -13.67
N LYS A 26 -22.81 -7.77 -14.90
CA LYS A 26 -23.49 -8.92 -15.51
C LYS A 26 -22.90 -10.25 -15.05
N HIS A 27 -21.75 -10.23 -14.39
CA HIS A 27 -21.04 -11.43 -13.92
C HIS A 27 -21.19 -11.57 -12.39
N GLN A 28 -22.17 -12.35 -11.94
CA GLN A 28 -22.48 -12.50 -10.51
C GLN A 28 -21.28 -12.89 -9.65
N HIS A 29 -20.42 -13.78 -10.15
CA HIS A 29 -19.22 -14.21 -9.42
C HIS A 29 -18.20 -13.07 -9.22
N LEU A 30 -18.15 -12.06 -10.10
CA LEU A 30 -17.27 -10.90 -9.92
C LEU A 30 -17.83 -9.93 -8.89
N ILE A 31 -19.15 -9.72 -8.87
CA ILE A 31 -19.79 -8.78 -7.94
C ILE A 31 -19.66 -9.22 -6.48
N LEU A 32 -19.49 -10.52 -6.22
CA LEU A 32 -19.14 -11.02 -4.89
C LEU A 32 -17.83 -10.42 -4.33
N HIS A 33 -16.94 -9.94 -5.20
CA HIS A 33 -15.67 -9.33 -4.82
C HIS A 33 -15.74 -7.81 -4.65
N GLN A 34 -16.87 -7.19 -5.02
CA GLN A 34 -17.02 -5.75 -5.02
C GLN A 34 -17.00 -5.18 -3.58
N ASN A 35 -16.09 -4.24 -3.33
CA ASN A 35 -15.87 -3.53 -2.08
C ASN A 35 -15.68 -4.44 -0.85
N GLN A 36 -15.12 -5.65 -1.05
CA GLN A 36 -14.93 -6.64 0.02
C GLN A 36 -13.53 -6.65 0.64
N TYR A 37 -12.54 -6.01 0.05
CA TYR A 37 -11.13 -6.21 0.40
C TYR A 37 -10.51 -4.95 1.00
N PRO A 38 -9.66 -5.07 2.03
CA PRO A 38 -8.68 -4.03 2.32
C PRO A 38 -7.73 -3.92 1.12
N VAL A 39 -7.55 -2.73 0.57
CA VAL A 39 -6.69 -2.49 -0.59
C VAL A 39 -5.60 -1.49 -0.26
N ILE A 40 -4.35 -1.93 -0.30
CA ILE A 40 -3.19 -1.04 -0.24
C ILE A 40 -2.90 -0.59 -1.68
N PHE A 41 -3.25 0.65 -2.01
CA PHE A 41 -2.91 1.26 -3.29
C PHE A 41 -1.69 2.16 -3.14
N LEU A 42 -0.57 1.75 -3.74
CA LEU A 42 0.71 2.44 -3.71
C LEU A 42 1.04 2.95 -5.11
N SER A 43 0.79 4.23 -5.34
CA SER A 43 1.21 4.92 -6.57
C SER A 43 2.56 5.58 -6.33
N LEU A 44 3.57 5.24 -7.14
CA LEU A 44 4.94 5.76 -7.02
C LEU A 44 5.22 6.95 -7.95
N LYS A 45 4.19 7.47 -8.62
CA LYS A 45 4.27 8.57 -9.60
C LYS A 45 4.99 9.84 -9.12
N ASP A 46 4.96 10.11 -7.82
CA ASP A 46 5.54 11.31 -7.22
C ASP A 46 6.89 11.02 -6.54
N MET A 47 7.46 9.82 -6.75
CA MET A 47 8.80 9.45 -6.32
C MET A 47 9.78 9.82 -7.42
N ASN A 48 10.08 11.11 -7.56
CA ASN A 48 10.93 11.66 -8.61
C ASN A 48 11.94 12.69 -8.07
N ASN A 49 12.49 12.44 -6.87
CA ASN A 49 13.39 13.37 -6.20
C ASN A 49 14.85 13.19 -6.66
N ASP A 50 15.67 14.22 -6.44
CA ASP A 50 17.04 14.27 -6.94
C ASP A 50 18.04 13.50 -6.05
N THR A 51 17.66 13.13 -4.83
CA THR A 51 18.52 12.38 -3.91
C THR A 51 17.83 11.12 -3.38
N PHE A 52 18.63 10.11 -3.05
CA PHE A 52 18.12 8.88 -2.44
C PHE A 52 17.42 9.14 -1.10
N GLU A 53 17.95 10.05 -0.27
CA GLU A 53 17.36 10.40 1.03
C GLU A 53 15.96 11.00 0.87
N ASP A 54 15.82 11.98 -0.02
CA ASP A 54 14.53 12.60 -0.31
C ASP A 54 13.54 11.58 -0.88
N GLN A 55 14.02 10.63 -1.67
CA GLN A 55 13.22 9.57 -2.25
C GLN A 55 12.70 8.60 -1.17
N ILE A 56 13.53 8.25 -0.19
CA ILE A 56 13.12 7.47 0.99
C ILE A 56 12.12 8.24 1.85
N TYR A 57 12.34 9.54 2.08
CA TYR A 57 11.38 10.40 2.77
C TYR A 57 10.04 10.44 2.03
N LYS A 58 10.06 10.55 0.71
CA LYS A 58 8.86 10.52 -0.11
C LYS A 58 8.10 9.21 0.03
N PHE A 59 8.82 8.08 -0.01
CA PHE A 59 8.22 6.77 0.23
C PHE A 59 7.58 6.69 1.62
N SER A 60 8.26 7.18 2.66
CA SER A 60 7.71 7.28 4.03
C SER A 60 6.39 8.05 4.06
N SER A 61 6.33 9.19 3.34
CA SER A 61 5.11 10.00 3.20
C SER A 61 3.98 9.22 2.50
N LEU A 62 4.29 8.42 1.48
CA LEU A 62 3.29 7.57 0.82
C LEU A 62 2.72 6.51 1.78
N ILE A 63 3.58 5.87 2.58
CA ILE A 63 3.16 4.90 3.61
C ILE A 63 2.27 5.57 4.67
N SER A 64 2.66 6.75 5.17
CA SER A 64 1.85 7.52 6.11
C SER A 64 0.45 7.83 5.55
N LYS A 65 0.36 8.32 4.31
CA LYS A 65 -0.92 8.57 3.63
C LYS A 65 -1.78 7.33 3.45
N ILE A 66 -1.18 6.15 3.27
CA ILE A 66 -1.92 4.90 3.24
C ILE A 66 -2.55 4.64 4.61
N ILE A 67 -1.82 4.84 5.70
CA ILE A 67 -2.33 4.63 7.07
C ILE A 67 -3.46 5.60 7.40
N ASP A 68 -3.36 6.86 6.98
CA ASP A 68 -4.41 7.86 7.23
C ASP A 68 -5.76 7.46 6.60
N LYS A 69 -5.75 6.77 5.45
CA LYS A 69 -6.98 6.22 4.85
C LYS A 69 -7.60 5.09 5.66
N TYR A 70 -6.82 4.46 6.53
CA TYR A 70 -7.21 3.32 7.36
C TYR A 70 -7.06 3.66 8.85
N GLU A 71 -7.35 4.90 9.24
CA GLU A 71 -7.15 5.40 10.61
C GLU A 71 -7.87 4.54 11.66
N ASN A 72 -9.02 3.95 11.31
CA ASN A 72 -9.76 3.02 12.17
C ASN A 72 -8.92 1.81 12.64
N VAL A 73 -7.93 1.37 11.86
CA VAL A 73 -7.01 0.28 12.23
C VAL A 73 -6.22 0.62 13.50
N LEU A 74 -5.85 1.88 13.73
CA LEU A 74 -5.08 2.31 14.92
C LEU A 74 -5.82 1.99 16.23
N ASN A 75 -7.15 2.02 16.18
CA ASN A 75 -8.05 1.75 17.30
C ASN A 75 -8.49 0.29 17.38
N SER A 76 -8.04 -0.56 16.44
CA SER A 76 -8.43 -1.97 16.38
C SER A 76 -8.07 -2.72 17.66
N ARG A 77 -8.99 -3.58 18.11
CA ARG A 77 -8.76 -4.52 19.23
C ARG A 77 -8.07 -5.81 18.78
N SER A 78 -8.08 -6.09 17.47
CA SER A 78 -7.51 -7.30 16.87
C SER A 78 -5.99 -7.22 16.67
N ILE A 79 -5.39 -6.03 16.85
CA ILE A 79 -3.94 -5.81 16.69
C ILE A 79 -3.29 -5.49 18.04
N ASN A 80 -2.07 -5.98 18.24
CA ASN A 80 -1.37 -5.83 19.51
C ASN A 80 -0.64 -4.47 19.64
N ALA A 81 -0.13 -4.17 20.84
CA ALA A 81 0.55 -2.92 21.15
C ALA A 81 1.79 -2.66 20.27
N ARG A 82 2.53 -3.71 19.89
CA ARG A 82 3.70 -3.59 19.00
C ARG A 82 3.29 -3.15 17.60
N GLN A 83 2.22 -3.71 17.06
CA GLN A 83 1.70 -3.33 15.74
C GLN A 83 1.17 -1.90 15.74
N LYS A 84 0.46 -1.49 16.80
CA LYS A 84 0.05 -0.08 16.96
C LYS A 84 1.24 0.87 17.00
N LYS A 85 2.32 0.49 17.67
CA LYS A 85 3.56 1.27 17.69
C LYS A 85 4.19 1.39 16.30
N ILE A 86 4.21 0.30 15.53
CA ILE A 86 4.69 0.29 14.14
C ILE A 86 3.87 1.25 13.27
N LEU A 87 2.53 1.16 13.32
CA LEU A 87 1.66 2.06 12.56
C LEU A 87 1.88 3.53 12.91
N LYS A 88 1.96 3.86 14.21
CA LYS A 88 2.24 5.24 14.65
C LYS A 88 3.59 5.73 14.15
N LYS A 89 4.62 4.87 14.15
CA LYS A 89 5.94 5.21 13.65
C LYS A 89 5.91 5.57 12.16
N TYR A 90 5.21 4.78 11.35
CA TYR A 90 4.99 5.06 9.94
C TYR A 90 4.17 6.35 9.73
N GLN A 91 3.08 6.51 10.48
CA GLN A 91 2.19 7.68 10.39
C GLN A 91 2.96 8.98 10.70
N ASN A 92 3.79 8.98 11.74
CA ASN A 92 4.58 10.12 12.19
C ASN A 92 5.86 10.36 11.38
N LEU A 93 6.13 9.58 10.33
CA LEU A 93 7.36 9.65 9.53
C LEU A 93 8.66 9.39 10.34
N GLU A 94 8.58 8.57 11.38
CA GLU A 94 9.70 8.27 12.28
C GLU A 94 10.49 7.01 11.87
N SER A 95 10.02 6.28 10.85
CA SER A 95 10.62 5.02 10.41
C SER A 95 11.90 5.21 9.62
N ASN A 96 12.89 4.36 9.90
CA ASN A 96 14.13 4.33 9.12
C ASN A 96 13.96 3.49 7.84
N GLN A 97 14.96 3.54 6.95
CA GLN A 97 14.95 2.84 5.67
C GLN A 97 14.69 1.32 5.83
N ASN A 98 15.28 0.65 6.81
CA ASN A 98 15.09 -0.79 7.01
C ASN A 98 13.66 -1.12 7.45
N GLU A 99 13.04 -0.28 8.28
CA GLU A 99 11.64 -0.46 8.67
C GLU A 99 10.67 -0.14 7.53
N LEU A 100 11.04 0.78 6.63
CA LEU A 100 10.27 1.09 5.42
C LEU A 100 10.33 -0.05 4.39
N LYS A 101 11.45 -0.79 4.30
CA LYS A 101 11.55 -2.02 3.49
C LYS A 101 10.53 -3.10 3.91
N GLU A 102 10.08 -3.07 5.16
CA GLU A 102 9.07 -4.01 5.70
C GLU A 102 7.66 -3.41 5.74
N SER A 103 7.48 -2.17 5.29
CA SER A 103 6.22 -1.43 5.46
C SER A 103 5.00 -2.12 4.85
N LEU A 104 5.08 -2.54 3.59
CA LEU A 104 3.98 -3.21 2.91
C LEU A 104 3.62 -4.56 3.54
N PHE A 105 4.62 -5.35 3.95
CA PHE A 105 4.41 -6.59 4.68
C PHE A 105 3.70 -6.35 6.02
N ASN A 106 4.19 -5.39 6.80
CA ASN A 106 3.61 -5.04 8.08
C ASN A 106 2.16 -4.53 7.92
N LEU A 107 1.91 -3.63 6.98
CA LEU A 107 0.57 -3.12 6.69
C LEU A 107 -0.38 -4.24 6.25
N SER A 108 0.05 -5.11 5.33
CA SER A 108 -0.75 -6.24 4.87
C SER A 108 -1.16 -7.16 6.03
N ASN A 109 -0.21 -7.54 6.89
CA ASN A 109 -0.50 -8.41 8.03
C ASN A 109 -1.44 -7.75 9.06
N ILE A 110 -1.23 -6.47 9.35
CA ILE A 110 -2.05 -5.72 10.29
C ILE A 110 -3.47 -5.56 9.75
N PHE A 111 -3.61 -5.23 8.46
CA PHE A 111 -4.92 -5.08 7.82
C PHE A 111 -5.64 -6.43 7.76
N TYR A 112 -4.94 -7.51 7.42
CA TYR A 112 -5.49 -8.87 7.48
C TYR A 112 -6.03 -9.20 8.86
N GLN A 113 -5.27 -8.92 9.93
CA GLN A 113 -5.72 -9.16 11.30
C GLN A 113 -6.90 -8.29 11.73
N HIS A 114 -6.96 -7.04 11.27
CA HIS A 114 -8.07 -6.16 11.59
C HIS A 114 -9.36 -6.56 10.86
N TYR A 115 -9.26 -6.79 9.55
CA TYR A 115 -10.42 -7.01 8.68
C TYR A 115 -10.80 -8.47 8.52
N HIS A 116 -9.95 -9.41 8.97
CA HIS A 116 -10.12 -10.85 8.77
C HIS A 116 -10.34 -11.23 7.30
N GLN A 117 -9.65 -10.51 6.40
CA GLN A 117 -9.80 -10.64 4.96
C GLN A 117 -8.45 -10.43 4.29
N LYS A 118 -8.16 -11.22 3.24
CA LYS A 118 -6.93 -11.08 2.45
C LYS A 118 -6.80 -9.65 1.90
N VAL A 119 -5.58 -9.12 1.93
CA VAL A 119 -5.28 -7.75 1.50
C VAL A 119 -4.84 -7.76 0.05
N ILE A 120 -5.40 -6.88 -0.77
CA ILE A 120 -4.95 -6.67 -2.15
C ILE A 120 -3.93 -5.53 -2.15
N ILE A 121 -2.75 -5.77 -2.72
CA ILE A 121 -1.74 -4.74 -2.93
C ILE A 121 -1.74 -4.37 -4.41
N LEU A 122 -2.03 -3.11 -4.71
CA LEU A 122 -1.99 -2.55 -6.05
C LEU A 122 -0.83 -1.54 -6.11
N ILE A 123 0.10 -1.78 -7.03
CA ILE A 123 1.29 -0.94 -7.24
C ILE A 123 1.19 -0.32 -8.62
N ASP A 124 1.39 0.99 -8.69
CA ASP A 124 1.29 1.76 -9.93
C ASP A 124 2.55 2.61 -10.11
N GLU A 125 2.96 2.83 -11.36
CA GLU A 125 4.09 3.69 -11.74
C GLU A 125 5.43 3.26 -11.09
N TYR A 126 5.68 1.94 -11.03
CA TYR A 126 6.84 1.37 -10.35
C TYR A 126 8.20 1.72 -10.98
N ASP A 127 8.18 2.14 -12.24
CA ASP A 127 9.32 2.57 -13.04
C ASP A 127 9.76 4.00 -12.73
N VAL A 128 8.83 4.90 -12.33
CA VAL A 128 9.12 6.30 -11.98
C VAL A 128 10.28 6.46 -10.98
N PRO A 129 10.29 5.79 -9.81
CA PRO A 129 11.41 5.92 -8.88
C PRO A 129 12.73 5.40 -9.43
N LEU A 130 12.70 4.38 -10.30
CA LEU A 130 13.90 3.83 -10.93
C LEU A 130 14.45 4.76 -12.02
N GLN A 131 13.57 5.38 -12.80
CA GLN A 131 13.94 6.37 -13.80
C GLN A 131 14.58 7.60 -13.15
N SER A 132 13.97 8.12 -12.07
CA SER A 132 14.52 9.23 -11.31
C SER A 132 15.90 8.89 -10.73
N ALA A 133 16.06 7.69 -10.18
CA ALA A 133 17.33 7.23 -9.62
C ALA A 133 18.44 7.10 -10.67
N TYR A 134 18.07 6.66 -11.88
CA TYR A 134 19.00 6.61 -13.01
C TYR A 134 19.47 8.00 -13.44
N GLN A 135 18.59 9.01 -13.41
CA GLN A 135 18.93 10.38 -13.82
C GLN A 135 19.82 11.12 -12.82
N HIS A 136 19.86 10.67 -11.57
CA HIS A 136 20.51 11.37 -10.46
C HIS A 136 21.55 10.50 -9.73
N ASP A 137 22.05 9.45 -10.39
CA ASP A 137 23.18 8.62 -9.93
C ASP A 137 22.99 7.88 -8.59
N TYR A 138 21.77 7.39 -8.30
CA TYR A 138 21.48 6.52 -7.12
C TYR A 138 20.66 5.26 -7.48
N TYR A 139 20.81 4.78 -8.72
CA TYR A 139 20.01 3.68 -9.27
C TYR A 139 20.11 2.39 -8.45
N ASP A 140 21.31 1.97 -8.08
CA ASP A 140 21.54 0.70 -7.39
C ASP A 140 20.89 0.70 -5.99
N GLU A 141 20.98 1.82 -5.26
CA GLU A 141 20.35 2.00 -3.97
C GLU A 141 18.81 1.93 -4.07
N MET A 142 18.24 2.52 -5.11
CA MET A 142 16.79 2.49 -5.35
C MET A 142 16.29 1.10 -5.74
N VAL A 143 17.03 0.40 -6.61
CA VAL A 143 16.74 -1.00 -6.97
C VAL A 143 16.76 -1.88 -5.72
N ASP A 144 17.79 -1.74 -4.89
CA ASP A 144 17.91 -2.48 -3.63
C ASP A 144 16.75 -2.21 -2.68
N PHE A 145 16.34 -0.95 -2.55
CA PHE A 145 15.22 -0.55 -1.71
C PHE A 145 13.90 -1.14 -2.21
N ILE A 146 13.53 -0.90 -3.48
CA ILE A 146 12.25 -1.36 -4.05
C ILE A 146 12.18 -2.89 -4.07
N ARG A 147 13.28 -3.56 -4.45
CA ARG A 147 13.36 -5.02 -4.44
C ARG A 147 13.12 -5.58 -3.04
N SER A 148 13.63 -4.93 -2.01
CA SER A 148 13.41 -5.33 -0.62
C SER A 148 11.95 -5.15 -0.22
N VAL A 149 11.36 -3.97 -0.50
CA VAL A 149 9.95 -3.65 -0.24
C VAL A 149 8.99 -4.67 -0.88
N PHE A 150 9.23 -5.02 -2.14
CA PHE A 150 8.35 -5.96 -2.85
C PHE A 150 8.62 -7.42 -2.47
N SER A 151 9.88 -7.78 -2.21
CA SER A 151 10.19 -9.16 -1.81
C SER A 151 9.57 -9.50 -0.45
N SER A 152 9.63 -8.58 0.53
CA SER A 152 9.03 -8.79 1.85
C SER A 152 7.51 -8.95 1.78
N ALA A 153 6.83 -8.18 0.93
CA ALA A 153 5.38 -8.20 0.84
C ALA A 153 4.80 -9.26 -0.13
N LEU A 154 5.57 -9.69 -1.15
CA LEU A 154 5.03 -10.51 -2.25
C LEU A 154 5.61 -11.93 -2.31
N LYS A 155 6.84 -12.18 -1.83
CA LYS A 155 7.45 -13.52 -1.91
C LYS A 155 7.17 -14.40 -0.68
N THR A 156 7.04 -13.78 0.48
CA THR A 156 6.87 -14.48 1.77
C THR A 156 5.43 -14.44 2.28
N ASN A 157 4.49 -14.04 1.42
CA ASN A 157 3.11 -13.81 1.82
C ASN A 157 2.23 -15.02 1.48
N ASP A 158 2.22 -16.02 2.38
CA ASP A 158 1.27 -17.15 2.34
C ASP A 158 -0.11 -16.76 2.92
N ALA A 159 -0.36 -15.47 3.21
CA ALA A 159 -1.60 -14.98 3.81
C ALA A 159 -2.81 -15.10 2.87
#